data_AF-A0A2N0NC55-F1
#
_entry.id   AF-A0A2N0NC55-F1
#
_cell.length_a   1.000
_cell.length_b   1.000
_cell.length_c   1.000
_cell.angle_alpha   90.00
_cell.angle_beta   90.00
_cell.angle_gamma   90.00
#
_symmetry.space_group_name_H-M   'P 1'
#
loop_
_entity.id
_entity.type
_entity.pdbx_description
1 polymer ?
#
loop_
_entity_poly.entity_id
_entity_poly.type
_entity_poly.pdbx_seq_one_letter_code
_entity_poly.pdbx_strand_id
1 'polypeptide(L)'
;PFDTSTLPWTAIPDNEKTLFLNLFSSVLSGGVAASYGGEKNDTIYFINNENTTSPSVLTFNTSDNSWLKYSSISVERPIGRNQMRPITDYNGKIYLLAGFPFTTIQDVTRNQGGMFIFDTIELSCVLKDAIDGMLRVEYSATLLPNGIIVYMGGKDPKGPDGKPVADGFRIVYLYNTIDNTWKPQPTFGDSIPNGDN
;
A
#
# COMPACT_ATOMS: atom_id res chain seq x y z
N PRO A 1 21.88 -8.51 12.70
CA PRO A 1 22.26 -8.58 11.27
C PRO A 1 21.53 -9.76 10.62
N PHE A 2 20.96 -9.57 9.44
CA PHE A 2 20.38 -10.68 8.66
C PHE A 2 21.55 -11.50 8.10
N ASP A 3 21.70 -12.74 8.55
CA ASP A 3 22.77 -13.63 8.07
C ASP A 3 22.45 -14.09 6.66
N THR A 4 23.23 -13.60 5.69
CA THR A 4 23.09 -13.95 4.27
C THR A 4 24.00 -15.10 3.84
N SER A 5 24.78 -15.69 4.76
CA SER A 5 25.68 -16.80 4.43
C SER A 5 24.93 -18.10 4.14
N THR A 6 23.74 -18.26 4.75
CA THR A 6 22.81 -19.35 4.48
C THR A 6 21.39 -18.80 4.37
N LEU A 7 20.69 -19.11 3.28
CA LEU A 7 19.31 -18.66 3.02
C LEU A 7 18.37 -19.86 3.00
N PRO A 8 17.99 -20.40 4.18
CA PRO A 8 17.08 -21.54 4.25
C PRO A 8 15.69 -21.13 3.76
N TRP A 9 15.02 -22.04 3.06
CA TRP A 9 13.60 -21.93 2.74
C TRP A 9 12.83 -22.96 3.54
N THR A 10 11.73 -22.54 4.14
CA THR A 10 10.81 -23.41 4.89
C THR A 10 9.40 -23.17 4.37
N ALA A 11 8.72 -24.24 3.98
CA ALA A 11 7.31 -24.17 3.62
C ALA A 11 6.48 -23.95 4.89
N ILE A 12 5.50 -23.04 4.81
CA ILE A 12 4.51 -22.88 5.87
C ILE A 12 3.59 -24.12 5.86
N PRO A 13 3.49 -24.88 6.96
CA PRO A 13 2.67 -26.10 7.00
C PRO A 13 1.19 -25.82 6.73
N ASP A 14 0.50 -26.75 6.05
CA ASP A 14 -0.94 -26.73 5.75
C ASP A 14 -1.50 -25.46 5.07
N ASN A 15 -0.62 -24.61 4.52
CA ASN A 15 -0.97 -23.32 3.92
C ASN A 15 -2.08 -23.48 2.86
N GLU A 16 -1.98 -24.48 1.98
CA GLU A 16 -2.98 -24.72 0.90
C GLU A 16 -4.40 -25.02 1.41
N LYS A 17 -4.56 -25.60 2.60
CA LYS A 17 -5.89 -25.95 3.15
C LYS A 17 -6.55 -24.77 3.86
N THR A 18 -5.77 -23.83 4.37
CA THR A 18 -6.24 -22.64 5.10
C THR A 18 -6.14 -21.36 4.27
N LEU A 19 -5.53 -21.40 3.08
CA LEU A 19 -5.34 -20.24 2.23
C LEU A 19 -6.65 -19.77 1.62
N PHE A 20 -7.02 -18.55 2.00
CA PHE A 20 -8.07 -17.82 1.32
C PHE A 20 -7.55 -16.94 0.17
N LEU A 21 -6.28 -17.05 -0.26
CA LEU A 21 -5.71 -16.14 -1.27
C LEU A 21 -6.44 -16.17 -2.62
N ASN A 22 -7.11 -17.27 -2.97
CA ASN A 22 -8.00 -17.33 -4.13
C ASN A 22 -9.14 -16.29 -4.08
N LEU A 23 -9.43 -15.70 -2.90
CA LEU A 23 -10.41 -14.63 -2.68
C LEU A 23 -9.82 -13.21 -2.78
N PHE A 24 -8.50 -13.05 -2.90
CA PHE A 24 -7.79 -11.76 -2.71
C PHE A 24 -6.91 -11.34 -3.88
N SER A 25 -6.72 -12.19 -4.89
CA SER A 25 -6.04 -11.79 -6.11
C SER A 25 -6.72 -12.39 -7.32
N SER A 26 -7.24 -11.54 -8.19
CA SER A 26 -7.53 -11.90 -9.57
C SER A 26 -6.43 -11.35 -10.47
N VAL A 27 -6.23 -12.00 -11.62
CA VAL A 27 -5.39 -11.45 -12.71
C VAL A 27 -5.87 -10.05 -13.10
N LEU A 28 -7.15 -9.74 -12.88
CA LEU A 28 -7.75 -8.47 -13.20
C LEU A 28 -7.40 -7.37 -12.19
N SER A 29 -7.33 -7.63 -10.88
CA SER A 29 -6.96 -6.64 -9.84
C SER A 29 -5.47 -6.52 -9.56
N GLY A 30 -4.65 -7.43 -10.11
CA GLY A 30 -3.19 -7.39 -9.98
C GLY A 30 -2.67 -7.49 -8.56
N GLY A 31 -3.41 -8.19 -7.70
CA GLY A 31 -2.91 -8.73 -6.44
C GLY A 31 -3.30 -7.95 -5.19
N VAL A 32 -2.85 -8.48 -4.05
CA VAL A 32 -3.09 -7.99 -2.69
C VAL A 32 -1.92 -7.14 -2.20
N ALA A 33 -2.19 -6.08 -1.44
CA ALA A 33 -1.14 -5.32 -0.76
C ALA A 33 -0.79 -6.01 0.57
N ALA A 34 0.50 -6.20 0.87
CA ALA A 34 0.92 -6.84 2.11
C ALA A 34 1.93 -5.97 2.88
N SER A 35 1.73 -5.83 4.19
CA SER A 35 2.69 -5.22 5.12
C SER A 35 2.65 -5.95 6.46
N TYR A 36 3.53 -5.59 7.39
CA TYR A 36 3.58 -6.21 8.71
C TYR A 36 3.09 -5.26 9.80
N GLY A 37 2.86 -5.77 11.02
CA GLY A 37 2.50 -4.94 12.16
C GLY A 37 2.00 -5.77 13.34
N GLY A 38 1.15 -5.16 14.15
CA GLY A 38 0.69 -5.66 15.44
C GLY A 38 1.68 -5.32 16.55
N GLU A 39 1.25 -5.49 17.81
CA GLU A 39 2.05 -5.12 19.00
C GLU A 39 3.47 -5.72 19.02
N LYS A 40 3.64 -6.89 18.39
CA LYS A 40 4.91 -7.64 18.33
C LYS A 40 5.59 -7.59 16.97
N ASN A 41 5.03 -6.89 15.98
CA ASN A 41 5.48 -6.91 14.58
C ASN A 41 5.56 -8.33 13.97
N ASP A 42 4.77 -9.27 14.48
CA ASP A 42 4.77 -10.68 14.08
C ASP A 42 3.57 -11.03 13.17
N THR A 43 2.77 -10.04 12.78
CA THR A 43 1.58 -10.25 11.97
C THR A 43 1.74 -9.61 10.60
N ILE A 44 1.50 -10.39 9.54
CA ILE A 44 1.42 -9.90 8.16
C ILE A 44 -0.04 -9.58 7.85
N TYR A 45 -0.31 -8.36 7.42
CA TYR A 45 -1.60 -7.85 7.00
C TYR A 45 -1.69 -7.84 5.48
N PHE A 46 -2.72 -8.49 4.95
CA PHE A 46 -3.05 -8.54 3.53
C PHE A 46 -4.30 -7.70 3.29
N ILE A 47 -4.15 -6.57 2.61
CA ILE A 47 -5.21 -5.58 2.36
C ILE A 47 -5.80 -5.84 0.98
N ASN A 48 -7.10 -6.15 0.98
CA ASN A 48 -7.86 -6.40 -0.24
C ASN A 48 -8.17 -5.09 -0.96
N ASN A 49 -7.91 -5.08 -2.25
CA ASN A 49 -8.21 -3.99 -3.18
C ASN A 49 -9.29 -4.36 -4.21
N GLU A 50 -9.94 -5.51 -4.04
CA GLU A 50 -11.04 -5.99 -4.90
C GLU A 50 -12.38 -5.39 -4.49
N ASN A 51 -13.22 -5.11 -5.49
CA ASN A 51 -14.62 -4.75 -5.27
C ASN A 51 -15.47 -6.02 -5.05
N THR A 52 -15.35 -6.63 -3.87
CA THR A 52 -16.01 -7.89 -3.52
C THR A 52 -16.62 -7.86 -2.12
N THR A 53 -17.41 -8.90 -1.78
CA THR A 53 -17.92 -9.15 -0.43
C THR A 53 -16.91 -9.84 0.49
N SER A 54 -15.71 -10.14 -0.01
CA SER A 54 -14.60 -10.71 0.77
C SER A 54 -14.18 -9.78 1.92
N PRO A 55 -13.49 -10.31 2.95
CA PRO A 55 -12.91 -9.48 4.00
C PRO A 55 -12.00 -8.41 3.40
N SER A 56 -12.00 -7.21 3.97
CA SER A 56 -11.10 -6.13 3.52
C SER A 56 -9.65 -6.38 3.95
N VAL A 57 -9.43 -7.12 5.03
CA VAL A 57 -8.09 -7.43 5.57
C VAL A 57 -8.03 -8.91 6.00
N LEU A 58 -6.96 -9.60 5.64
CA LEU A 58 -6.56 -10.88 6.23
C LEU A 58 -5.26 -10.70 7.00
N THR A 59 -5.05 -11.55 8.00
CA THR A 59 -3.82 -11.55 8.78
C THR A 59 -3.22 -12.94 8.89
N PHE A 60 -1.89 -13.00 8.82
CA PHE A 60 -1.11 -14.21 9.10
C PHE A 60 -0.16 -13.92 10.26
N ASN A 61 -0.28 -14.67 11.35
CA ASN A 61 0.64 -14.57 12.48
C ASN A 61 1.84 -15.48 12.24
N THR A 62 3.03 -14.88 12.21
CA THR A 62 4.30 -15.56 11.92
C THR A 62 4.88 -16.28 13.14
N SER A 63 4.42 -15.97 14.36
CA SER A 63 4.86 -16.63 15.59
C SER A 63 4.29 -18.04 15.72
N ASP A 64 3.04 -18.26 15.28
CA ASP A 64 2.34 -19.54 15.39
C ASP A 64 1.89 -20.15 14.04
N ASN A 65 2.20 -19.49 12.92
CA ASN A 65 1.80 -19.87 11.56
C ASN A 65 0.28 -19.96 11.36
N SER A 66 -0.50 -19.12 12.05
CA SER A 66 -1.96 -19.13 11.96
C SER A 66 -2.53 -18.01 11.07
N TRP A 67 -3.66 -18.32 10.43
CA TRP A 67 -4.46 -17.34 9.69
C TRP A 67 -5.63 -16.86 10.56
N LEU A 68 -5.78 -15.54 10.70
CA LEU A 68 -6.95 -14.91 11.31
C LEU A 68 -7.72 -14.11 10.27
N LYS A 69 -9.05 -14.26 10.29
CA LYS A 69 -9.98 -13.49 9.46
C LYS A 69 -10.56 -12.35 10.29
N TYR A 70 -10.29 -11.13 9.88
CA TYR A 70 -11.06 -9.98 10.34
C TYR A 70 -12.18 -9.72 9.33
N SER A 71 -13.36 -10.30 9.58
CA SER A 71 -14.57 -10.00 8.81
C SER A 71 -15.20 -8.65 9.19
N SER A 72 -14.81 -8.08 10.34
CA SER A 72 -15.47 -6.92 10.95
C SER A 72 -14.70 -5.61 10.90
N ILE A 73 -13.43 -5.60 10.43
CA ILE A 73 -12.74 -4.33 10.21
C ILE A 73 -13.33 -3.73 8.93
N SER A 74 -14.32 -2.84 9.11
CA SER A 74 -14.92 -2.05 8.04
C SER A 74 -13.92 -0.99 7.58
N VAL A 75 -12.85 -1.43 6.92
CA VAL A 75 -11.98 -0.55 6.16
C VAL A 75 -12.73 -0.17 4.90
N GLU A 76 -12.87 1.13 4.64
CA GLU A 76 -13.17 1.59 3.29
C GLU A 76 -12.18 0.94 2.33
N ARG A 77 -12.67 0.29 1.29
CA ARG A 77 -11.81 -0.50 0.41
C ARG A 77 -11.03 0.44 -0.51
N PRO A 78 -9.71 0.33 -0.61
CA PRO A 78 -8.99 0.88 -1.75
C PRO A 78 -9.47 0.14 -2.99
N ILE A 79 -10.49 0.65 -3.69
CA ILE A 79 -10.86 0.11 -4.99
C ILE A 79 -9.78 0.57 -5.95
N GLY A 80 -8.79 -0.29 -6.21
CA GLY A 80 -7.60 0.12 -6.94
C GLY A 80 -6.81 -1.08 -7.43
N ARG A 81 -6.88 -1.32 -8.74
CA ARG A 81 -6.12 -2.38 -9.42
C ARG A 81 -4.61 -2.12 -9.33
N ASN A 82 -3.84 -3.20 -9.24
CA ASN A 82 -2.40 -3.41 -9.45
C ASN A 82 -1.43 -2.51 -8.65
N GLN A 83 -0.47 -3.15 -7.97
CA GLN A 83 0.84 -2.58 -7.58
C GLN A 83 0.83 -1.44 -6.55
N MET A 84 -0.06 -1.50 -5.56
CA MET A 84 0.02 -0.61 -4.40
C MET A 84 1.21 -0.99 -3.50
N ARG A 85 1.88 0.01 -2.91
CA ARG A 85 3.03 -0.20 -1.99
C ARG A 85 2.67 0.25 -0.57
N PRO A 86 2.19 -0.65 0.30
CA PRO A 86 1.92 -0.30 1.69
C PRO A 86 3.24 -0.10 2.45
N ILE A 87 3.28 0.89 3.33
CA ILE A 87 4.42 1.17 4.21
C ILE A 87 3.95 1.16 5.65
N THR A 88 4.62 0.37 6.50
CA THR A 88 4.36 0.37 7.95
C THR A 88 5.31 1.34 8.63
N ASP A 89 4.78 2.30 9.40
CA ASP A 89 5.60 3.19 10.21
C ASP A 89 6.08 2.55 11.51
N TYR A 90 6.90 3.29 12.27
CA TYR A 90 7.43 2.83 13.54
C TYR A 90 6.39 2.70 14.66
N ASN A 91 5.16 3.18 14.45
CA ASN A 91 4.04 3.08 15.38
C ASN A 91 3.02 2.00 14.96
N GLY A 92 3.37 1.16 13.98
CA GLY A 92 2.50 0.09 13.51
C GLY A 92 1.32 0.56 12.66
N LYS A 93 1.42 1.72 12.00
CA LYS A 93 0.39 2.19 11.05
C LYS A 93 0.82 1.88 9.63
N ILE A 94 -0.06 1.22 8.88
CA ILE A 94 0.11 0.91 7.46
C ILE A 94 -0.47 2.05 6.62
N TYR A 95 0.38 2.67 5.80
CA TYR A 95 0.05 3.73 4.87
C TYR A 95 -0.04 3.18 3.45
N LEU A 96 -1.20 3.37 2.82
CA LEU A 96 -1.51 2.80 1.53
C LEU A 96 -2.14 3.87 0.62
N LEU A 97 -1.37 4.39 -0.33
CA LEU A 97 -1.82 5.39 -1.29
C LEU A 97 -2.68 4.72 -2.38
N ALA A 98 -3.92 5.17 -2.51
CA ALA A 98 -4.87 4.80 -3.55
C ALA A 98 -4.41 5.41 -4.88
N GLY A 99 -3.91 4.57 -5.77
CA GLY A 99 -3.34 5.01 -7.04
C GLY A 99 -4.36 5.47 -8.09
N PHE A 100 -5.66 5.45 -7.79
CA PHE A 100 -6.75 5.84 -8.69
C PHE A 100 -7.81 6.67 -7.95
N PRO A 101 -8.64 7.43 -8.68
CA PRO A 101 -9.91 7.89 -8.15
C PRO A 101 -10.78 6.71 -7.69
N PHE A 102 -11.47 6.85 -6.57
CA PHE A 102 -12.38 5.84 -6.05
C PHE A 102 -13.58 6.47 -5.35
N THR A 103 -14.64 5.70 -5.20
CA THR A 103 -15.82 6.05 -4.40
C THR A 103 -15.88 5.15 -3.19
N THR A 104 -16.10 5.73 -2.01
CA THR A 104 -16.19 4.97 -0.76
C THR A 104 -17.51 4.21 -0.67
N ILE A 105 -17.63 3.32 0.32
CA ILE A 105 -18.88 2.59 0.58
C ILE A 105 -20.03 3.50 1.04
N GLN A 106 -19.73 4.72 1.46
CA GLN A 106 -20.67 5.78 1.83
C GLN A 106 -20.93 6.75 0.67
N ASP A 107 -20.64 6.34 -0.56
CA ASP A 107 -20.85 7.12 -1.79
C ASP A 107 -20.07 8.45 -1.88
N VAL A 108 -18.95 8.57 -1.18
CA VAL A 108 -18.06 9.74 -1.29
C VAL A 108 -17.02 9.51 -2.38
N THR A 109 -17.08 10.31 -3.45
CA THR A 109 -16.14 10.22 -4.57
C THR A 109 -14.88 11.05 -4.34
N ARG A 110 -13.72 10.41 -4.46
CA ARG A 110 -12.39 11.02 -4.34
C ARG A 110 -11.67 11.07 -5.69
N ASN A 111 -11.90 12.16 -6.42
CA ASN A 111 -11.37 12.36 -7.77
C ASN A 111 -9.84 12.47 -7.86
N GLN A 112 -9.20 12.82 -6.74
CA GLN A 112 -7.74 12.95 -6.62
C GLN A 112 -7.10 11.75 -5.91
N GLY A 113 -7.87 10.68 -5.67
CA GLY A 113 -7.41 9.55 -4.87
C GLY A 113 -7.37 9.89 -3.39
N GLY A 114 -6.59 9.11 -2.63
CA GLY A 114 -6.57 9.17 -1.17
C GLY A 114 -5.55 8.21 -0.60
N MET A 115 -5.37 8.24 0.71
CA MET A 115 -4.47 7.35 1.42
C MET A 115 -5.19 6.72 2.61
N PHE A 116 -5.15 5.39 2.65
CA PHE A 116 -5.63 4.61 3.77
C PHE A 116 -4.52 4.51 4.81
N ILE A 117 -4.86 4.82 6.05
CA ILE A 117 -3.97 4.70 7.21
C ILE A 117 -4.62 3.66 8.13
N PHE A 118 -4.08 2.46 8.14
CA PHE A 118 -4.58 1.36 8.94
C PHE A 118 -3.69 1.15 10.17
N ASP A 119 -4.28 1.34 11.36
CA ASP A 119 -3.63 1.09 12.63
C ASP A 119 -3.67 -0.41 12.94
N THR A 120 -2.50 -1.06 12.98
CA THR A 120 -2.42 -2.51 13.22
C THR A 120 -2.61 -2.90 14.69
N ILE A 121 -2.54 -1.94 15.61
CA ILE A 121 -2.73 -2.16 17.05
C ILE A 121 -4.21 -1.96 17.39
N GLU A 122 -4.76 -0.80 17.01
CA GLU A 122 -6.17 -0.46 17.27
C GLU A 122 -7.15 -1.11 16.28
N LEU A 123 -6.63 -1.73 15.21
CA LEU A 123 -7.39 -2.34 14.13
C LEU A 123 -8.43 -1.38 13.52
N SER A 124 -8.02 -0.12 13.32
CA SER A 124 -8.86 0.95 12.79
C SER A 124 -8.27 1.53 11.51
N CYS A 125 -9.12 2.09 10.64
CA CYS A 125 -8.67 2.72 9.41
C CYS A 125 -9.18 4.17 9.34
N VAL A 126 -8.29 5.07 8.93
CA VAL A 126 -8.61 6.46 8.60
C VAL A 126 -8.29 6.70 7.13
N LEU A 127 -9.17 7.41 6.45
CA LEU A 127 -8.93 7.86 5.07
C LEU A 127 -8.51 9.33 5.06
N LYS A 128 -7.45 9.62 4.30
CA LYS A 128 -6.96 10.96 4.02
C LYS A 128 -7.02 11.26 2.54
N ASP A 129 -7.24 12.52 2.20
CA ASP A 129 -7.17 12.95 0.80
C ASP A 129 -5.70 13.00 0.35
N ALA A 130 -5.47 12.60 -0.90
CA ALA A 130 -4.19 12.83 -1.55
C ALA A 130 -4.13 14.28 -2.06
N ILE A 131 -2.92 14.80 -2.29
CA ILE A 131 -2.78 16.13 -2.89
C ILE A 131 -3.01 16.08 -4.40
N ASP A 132 -3.41 17.21 -4.97
CA ASP A 132 -3.64 17.32 -6.41
C ASP A 132 -2.39 16.94 -7.22
N GLY A 133 -2.59 16.24 -8.34
CA GLY A 133 -1.50 15.72 -9.17
C GLY A 133 -0.68 14.56 -8.58
N MET A 134 -1.05 14.02 -7.41
CA MET A 134 -0.34 12.90 -6.79
C MET A 134 -0.77 11.53 -7.34
N LEU A 135 -1.93 11.43 -7.98
CA LEU A 135 -2.45 10.19 -8.54
C LEU A 135 -1.38 9.44 -9.34
N ARG A 136 -0.99 8.28 -8.85
CA ARG A 136 0.06 7.45 -9.44
C ARG A 136 -0.13 5.98 -9.11
N VAL A 137 0.14 5.14 -10.09
CA VAL A 137 0.26 3.69 -9.92
C VAL A 137 1.70 3.26 -10.13
N GLU A 138 2.06 2.04 -9.73
CA GLU A 138 3.42 1.51 -9.89
C GLU A 138 4.51 2.36 -9.21
N TYR A 139 4.13 3.21 -8.26
CA TYR A 139 5.05 4.04 -7.51
C TYR A 139 5.93 3.18 -6.59
N SER A 140 7.05 3.77 -6.17
CA SER A 140 7.81 3.27 -5.03
C SER A 140 7.52 4.12 -3.80
N ALA A 141 7.54 3.48 -2.64
CA ALA A 141 7.42 4.14 -1.36
C ALA A 141 8.46 3.59 -0.38
N THR A 142 9.02 4.44 0.48
CA THR A 142 9.93 4.01 1.55
C THR A 142 9.81 4.89 2.79
N LEU A 143 9.99 4.31 3.96
CA LEU A 143 10.01 5.03 5.24
C LEU A 143 11.44 5.43 5.58
N LEU A 144 11.64 6.72 5.87
CA LEU A 144 12.88 7.25 6.40
C LEU A 144 12.92 7.18 7.93
N PRO A 145 14.13 7.16 8.55
CA PRO A 145 14.29 7.11 10.00
C PRO A 145 13.60 8.23 10.78
N ASN A 146 13.30 9.36 10.14
CA ASN A 146 12.62 10.50 10.75
C ASN A 146 11.08 10.43 10.64
N GLY A 147 10.51 9.31 10.21
CA GLY A 147 9.06 9.16 10.07
C GLY A 147 8.48 9.77 8.80
N ILE A 148 9.32 10.15 7.82
CA ILE A 148 8.83 10.61 6.52
C ILE A 148 8.73 9.42 5.57
N ILE A 149 7.57 9.24 4.95
CA ILE A 149 7.39 8.32 3.83
C ILE A 149 7.66 9.08 2.54
N VAL A 150 8.58 8.57 1.72
CA VAL A 150 8.90 9.13 0.40
C VAL A 150 8.17 8.33 -0.65
N TYR A 151 7.28 8.97 -1.40
CA TYR A 151 6.64 8.43 -2.59
C TYR A 151 7.29 9.01 -3.83
N MET A 152 7.68 8.15 -4.78
CA MET A 152 8.38 8.58 -5.99
C MET A 152 8.09 7.71 -7.20
N GLY A 153 8.24 8.30 -8.39
CA GLY A 153 7.99 7.64 -9.66
C GLY A 153 6.53 7.24 -9.87
N GLY A 154 6.33 6.21 -10.68
CA GLY A 154 5.02 5.69 -11.06
C GLY A 154 4.51 6.24 -12.38
N LYS A 155 3.27 5.87 -12.71
CA LYS A 155 2.57 6.23 -13.95
C LYS A 155 1.28 6.97 -13.66
N ASP A 156 0.87 7.84 -14.58
CA ASP A 156 -0.43 8.51 -14.48
C ASP A 156 -1.55 7.46 -14.68
N PRO A 157 -2.43 7.25 -13.68
CA PRO A 157 -3.55 6.30 -13.80
C PRO A 157 -4.60 6.70 -14.84
N LYS A 158 -4.65 7.97 -15.27
CA LYS A 158 -5.63 8.51 -16.22
C LYS A 158 -5.11 8.54 -17.66
N GLY A 159 -3.83 8.31 -17.89
CA GLY A 159 -3.22 8.39 -19.21
C GLY A 159 -3.52 7.17 -20.08
N PRO A 160 -3.86 7.34 -21.38
CA PRO A 160 -3.86 6.21 -22.31
C PRO A 160 -2.42 5.67 -22.38
N ASP A 161 -2.28 4.36 -22.15
CA ASP A 161 -1.05 3.57 -22.27
C ASP A 161 0.01 3.73 -21.16
N GLY A 162 -0.36 4.14 -19.94
CA GLY A 162 0.56 4.05 -18.80
C GLY A 162 1.78 4.97 -18.92
N LYS A 163 1.58 6.17 -19.49
CA LYS A 163 2.62 7.19 -19.56
C LYS A 163 3.18 7.46 -18.16
N PRO A 164 4.52 7.58 -18.01
CA PRO A 164 5.10 8.06 -16.78
C PRO A 164 4.40 9.34 -16.33
N VAL A 165 4.23 9.53 -15.01
CA VAL A 165 3.73 10.81 -14.50
C VAL A 165 4.60 11.91 -15.11
N ALA A 166 3.99 13.00 -15.60
CA ALA A 166 4.69 14.04 -16.36
C ALA A 166 5.88 14.67 -15.61
N ASP A 167 5.94 14.49 -14.28
CA ASP A 167 7.05 14.89 -13.45
C ASP A 167 8.31 14.01 -13.67
N GLY A 168 8.24 12.76 -14.12
CA GLY A 168 9.41 11.94 -14.49
C GLY A 168 10.49 11.88 -13.40
N PHE A 169 10.09 11.76 -12.12
CA PHE A 169 10.93 11.86 -10.91
C PHE A 169 11.43 13.26 -10.52
N ARG A 170 11.02 14.33 -11.22
CA ARG A 170 11.32 15.74 -10.87
C ARG A 170 10.66 16.18 -9.56
N ILE A 171 9.65 15.44 -9.10
CA ILE A 171 8.97 15.67 -7.83
C ILE A 171 8.94 14.35 -7.07
N VAL A 172 9.38 14.40 -5.81
CA VAL A 172 9.08 13.36 -4.82
C VAL A 172 8.08 13.90 -3.83
N TYR A 173 7.22 13.03 -3.31
CA TYR A 173 6.19 13.43 -2.37
C TYR A 173 6.51 12.87 -1.00
N LEU A 174 6.62 13.77 -0.04
CA LEU A 174 6.96 13.44 1.33
C LEU A 174 5.67 13.44 2.15
N TYR A 175 5.39 12.34 2.84
CA TYR A 175 4.34 12.27 3.83
C TYR A 175 4.96 12.21 5.23
N ASN A 176 4.66 13.18 6.08
CA ASN A 176 5.10 13.17 7.46
C ASN A 176 4.06 12.45 8.32
N THR A 177 4.45 11.32 8.93
CA THR A 177 3.53 10.49 9.73
C THR A 177 3.17 11.11 11.08
N ILE A 178 3.92 12.11 11.55
CA ILE A 178 3.69 12.76 12.86
C ILE A 178 2.58 13.81 12.74
N ASP A 179 2.69 14.72 11.76
CA ASP A 179 1.72 15.80 11.56
C ASP A 179 0.63 15.46 10.52
N ASN A 180 0.76 14.31 9.85
CA ASN A 180 -0.14 13.81 8.82
C ASN A 180 -0.24 14.74 7.59
N THR A 181 0.86 15.38 7.22
CA THR A 181 0.90 16.33 6.09
C THR A 181 1.71 15.82 4.89
N TRP A 182 1.29 16.26 3.72
CA TRP A 182 2.00 16.05 2.46
C TRP A 182 2.86 17.26 2.11
N LYS A 183 4.04 17.02 1.56
CA LYS A 183 4.92 18.03 0.98
C LYS A 183 5.49 17.55 -0.37
N PRO A 184 5.09 18.15 -1.51
CA PRO A 184 5.80 17.93 -2.76
C PRO A 184 7.19 18.59 -2.68
N GLN A 185 8.21 17.86 -3.09
CA GLN A 185 9.59 18.30 -3.02
C GLN A 185 10.24 18.16 -4.41
N PRO A 186 10.62 19.28 -5.05
CA PRO A 186 11.38 19.24 -6.29
C PRO A 186 12.72 18.53 -6.09
N THR A 187 13.09 17.71 -7.06
CA THR A 187 14.43 17.12 -7.19
C THR A 187 15.25 17.93 -8.18
N PHE A 188 16.58 17.93 -8.01
CA PHE A 188 17.52 18.67 -8.85
C PHE A 188 18.68 17.74 -9.24
N GLY A 189 19.22 17.90 -10.44
CA GLY A 189 20.32 17.09 -10.96
C GLY A 189 20.43 17.24 -12.48
N ASP A 190 21.37 16.51 -13.09
CA ASP A 190 21.46 16.40 -14.55
C ASP A 190 20.12 15.89 -15.12
N SER A 191 19.83 16.23 -16.38
CA SER A 191 18.56 15.88 -17.01
C SER A 191 18.29 14.39 -16.86
N ILE A 192 17.24 14.03 -16.09
CA ILE A 192 16.71 12.68 -16.07
C ILE A 192 16.21 12.44 -17.50
N PRO A 193 16.80 11.51 -18.26
CA PRO A 193 16.31 11.18 -19.59
C PRO A 193 14.82 10.87 -19.45
N ASN A 194 13.99 11.38 -20.36
CA ASN A 194 12.62 10.89 -20.43
C ASN A 194 12.75 9.37 -20.62
N GLY A 195 12.23 8.58 -19.66
CA GLY A 195 12.33 7.13 -19.73
C GLY A 195 11.83 6.65 -21.09
N ASP A 196 12.52 5.66 -21.66
CA ASP A 196 12.21 5.12 -22.99
C ASP A 196 10.71 4.84 -23.09
N ASN A 197 10.02 5.57 -23.99
CA ASN A 197 8.61 5.36 -24.33
C ASN A 197 8.45 4.10 -25.19
#